data_AF-A0AA47N178-F1
#
_entry.id   AF-A0AA47N178-F1
#
_cell.length_a   1.000
_cell.length_b   1.000
_cell.length_c   1.000
_cell.angle_alpha   90.00
_cell.angle_beta   90.00
_cell.angle_gamma   90.00
#
_symmetry.space_group_name_H-M   'P 1'
#
loop_
_entity.id
_entity.type
_entity.pdbx_description
1 polymer ?
#
loop_
_entity_poly.entity_id
_entity_poly.type
_entity_poly.pdbx_seq_one_letter_code
_entity_poly.pdbx_strand_id
1 'polypeptide(L)'
;MNVESELRESDHFATITDLWLSRTTEPYISLMTSFFPGEHTGDNIAQEMRGALADWDLKEDQQVCVTTDNASNMIKALEVNGWTRLQCFGHRLHLAIENAVKGDNRISRATGLQKVGVPLLTQLEKESGT
;
A
#
# COMPACT_ATOMS: atom_id res chain seq x y z
N MET A 1 11.89 24.47 -5.90
CA MET A 1 12.31 23.09 -5.63
C MET A 1 11.61 22.22 -6.64
N ASN A 2 12.34 21.59 -7.56
CA ASN A 2 11.74 20.68 -8.54
C ASN A 2 12.04 19.26 -8.06
N VAL A 3 11.04 18.62 -7.47
CA VAL A 3 11.15 17.28 -6.88
C VAL A 3 11.61 16.26 -7.93
N GLU A 4 11.20 16.44 -9.19
CA GLU A 4 11.54 15.53 -10.28
C GLU A 4 13.04 15.56 -10.59
N SER A 5 13.67 16.74 -10.63
CA SER A 5 15.12 16.84 -10.87
C SER A 5 15.92 16.27 -9.70
N GLU A 6 15.48 16.49 -8.46
CA GLU A 6 16.15 15.94 -7.28
C GLU A 6 16.08 14.41 -7.23
N LEU A 7 14.93 13.84 -7.60
CA LEU A 7 14.76 12.39 -7.69
C LEU A 7 15.63 11.77 -8.80
N ARG A 8 15.75 12.43 -9.96
CA ARG A 8 16.61 11.97 -11.07
C ARG A 8 18.10 12.04 -10.76
N GLU A 9 18.52 13.04 -9.98
CA GLU A 9 19.90 13.21 -9.54
C GLU A 9 20.28 12.30 -8.36
N SER A 10 19.30 11.67 -7.72
CA SER A 10 19.54 10.79 -6.58
C SER A 10 20.25 9.50 -7.00
N ASP A 11 21.33 9.16 -6.29
CA ASP A 11 22.06 7.91 -6.53
C ASP A 11 21.24 6.67 -6.13
N HIS A 12 20.39 6.81 -5.11
CA HIS A 12 19.61 5.72 -4.53
C HIS A 12 18.26 6.23 -4.01
N PHE A 13 17.22 5.42 -4.14
CA PHE A 13 15.90 5.73 -3.60
C PHE A 13 15.18 4.48 -3.07
N ALA A 14 14.22 4.70 -2.18
CA ALA A 14 13.33 3.67 -1.64
C ALA A 14 11.88 4.07 -1.93
N THR A 15 11.06 3.12 -2.37
CA THR A 15 9.63 3.35 -2.65
C THR A 15 8.74 2.61 -1.66
N ILE A 16 7.48 3.05 -1.57
CA ILE A 16 6.46 2.44 -0.74
C ILE A 16 5.17 2.30 -1.55
N THR A 17 4.50 1.15 -1.45
CA THR A 17 3.20 0.90 -2.11
C THR A 17 2.03 0.99 -1.14
N ASP A 18 2.29 1.41 0.10
CA ASP A 18 1.33 1.54 1.18
C ASP A 18 1.22 3.03 1.56
N LEU A 19 0.00 3.56 1.56
CA LEU A 19 -0.27 4.96 1.86
C LEU A 19 -0.93 5.06 3.23
N TRP A 20 -0.13 5.06 4.30
CA TRP A 20 -0.64 5.50 5.61
C TRP A 20 -0.55 7.02 5.66
N LEU A 21 -1.70 7.70 5.68
CA LEU A 21 -1.75 9.14 5.93
C LEU A 21 -1.05 9.43 7.27
N SER A 22 -0.06 10.32 7.26
CA SER A 22 0.65 10.71 8.47
C SER A 22 -0.36 11.31 9.44
N ARG A 23 -0.30 10.89 10.70
CA ARG A 23 -1.13 11.48 11.76
C ARG A 23 -0.82 12.98 11.94
N THR A 24 0.35 13.43 11.49
CA THR A 24 0.79 14.84 11.52
C THR A 24 0.51 15.60 10.21
N THR A 25 -0.15 14.98 9.23
CA THR A 25 -0.50 15.62 7.95
C THR A 25 0.72 16.09 7.13
N GLU A 26 1.89 15.52 7.38
CA GLU A 26 3.06 15.76 6.55
C GLU A 26 2.86 15.10 5.17
N PRO A 27 3.19 15.81 4.07
CA PRO A 27 2.92 15.32 2.72
C PRO A 27 3.84 14.16 2.37
N TYR A 28 3.25 12.98 2.11
CA TYR A 28 3.91 11.94 1.34
C TYR A 28 3.86 12.32 -0.14
N ILE A 29 4.99 12.23 -0.82
CA ILE A 29 5.04 12.36 -2.27
C ILE A 29 4.63 11.01 -2.86
N SER A 30 3.44 10.97 -3.47
CA SER A 30 3.02 9.81 -4.26
C SER A 30 3.64 9.93 -5.65
N LEU A 31 4.48 8.98 -6.03
CA LEU A 31 5.04 8.91 -7.38
C LEU A 31 3.95 8.48 -8.39
N MET A 32 3.07 7.57 -8.00
CA MET A 32 2.06 7.04 -8.92
C MET A 32 0.77 6.72 -8.18
N THR A 33 -0.35 7.08 -8.80
CA THR A 33 -1.66 6.56 -8.46
C THR A 33 -2.41 6.34 -9.76
N SER A 34 -2.37 5.11 -10.25
CA SER A 34 -2.93 4.74 -11.54
C SER A 34 -4.13 3.81 -11.37
N PHE A 35 -5.05 3.88 -12.33
CA PHE A 35 -6.09 2.88 -12.47
C PHE A 35 -5.47 1.62 -13.08
N PHE A 36 -5.59 0.48 -12.38
CA PHE A 36 -5.04 -0.80 -12.82
C PHE A 36 -6.18 -1.78 -13.17
N PRO A 37 -6.64 -1.81 -14.44
CA PRO A 37 -7.67 -2.74 -14.89
C PRO A 37 -7.11 -4.15 -15.08
N GLY A 38 -7.96 -5.16 -14.91
CA GLY A 38 -7.62 -6.57 -15.14
C GLY A 38 -7.19 -7.31 -13.87
N GLU A 39 -6.52 -8.45 -14.04
CA GLU A 39 -6.11 -9.33 -12.95
C GLU A 39 -4.88 -8.77 -12.23
N HIS A 40 -4.98 -8.61 -10.91
CA HIS A 40 -3.89 -8.09 -10.06
C HIS A 40 -2.91 -9.20 -9.66
N THR A 41 -2.41 -9.96 -10.64
CA THR A 41 -1.41 -11.00 -10.40
C THR A 41 -0.06 -10.37 -10.06
N GLY A 42 0.81 -11.13 -9.38
CA GLY A 42 2.16 -10.63 -9.08
C GLY A 42 2.98 -10.26 -10.33
N ASP A 43 2.79 -10.98 -11.44
CA ASP A 43 3.50 -10.70 -12.69
C ASP A 43 3.04 -9.38 -13.33
N ASN A 44 1.73 -9.12 -13.31
CA ASN A 44 1.19 -7.86 -13.84
C ASN A 44 1.58 -6.68 -12.94
N ILE A 45 1.50 -6.83 -11.62
CA ILE A 45 1.94 -5.80 -10.66
C ILE A 45 3.43 -5.48 -10.87
N ALA A 46 4.27 -6.51 -11.05
CA ALA A 46 5.70 -6.34 -11.33
C ALA A 46 5.96 -5.46 -12.55
N GLN A 47 5.20 -5.65 -13.63
CA GLN A 47 5.27 -4.84 -14.84
C GLN A 47 4.82 -3.40 -14.60
N GLU A 48 3.69 -3.19 -13.94
CA GLU A 48 3.18 -1.86 -13.59
C GLU A 48 4.18 -1.07 -12.74
N MET A 49 4.83 -1.71 -11.76
CA MET A 49 5.83 -1.06 -10.91
C MET A 49 7.07 -0.63 -11.71
N ARG A 50 7.51 -1.42 -12.70
CA ARG A 50 8.59 -1.00 -13.61
C ARG A 50 8.17 0.15 -14.50
N GLY A 51 6.94 0.12 -15.02
CA GLY A 51 6.35 1.22 -15.78
C GLY A 51 6.34 2.51 -14.97
N ALA A 52 5.94 2.43 -13.69
CA ALA A 52 5.97 3.55 -12.77
C ALA A 52 7.37 4.16 -12.60
N LEU A 53 8.42 3.34 -12.47
CA LEU A 53 9.79 3.86 -12.40
C LEU A 53 10.21 4.50 -13.73
N ALA A 54 9.88 3.86 -14.85
CA ALA A 54 10.22 4.37 -16.19
C ALA A 54 9.54 5.72 -16.51
N ASP A 55 8.28 5.90 -16.11
CA ASP A 55 7.55 7.17 -16.28
C ASP A 55 8.23 8.35 -15.57
N TRP A 56 8.92 8.06 -14.46
CA TRP A 56 9.71 9.02 -13.69
C TRP A 56 11.20 9.04 -14.05
N ASP A 57 11.62 8.24 -15.03
CA ASP A 57 13.02 8.02 -15.43
C ASP A 57 13.92 7.59 -14.26
N LEU A 58 13.33 6.84 -13.33
CA LEU A 58 14.03 6.24 -12.21
C LEU A 58 14.55 4.87 -12.62
N LYS A 59 15.82 4.59 -12.30
CA LYS A 59 16.44 3.34 -12.68
C LYS A 59 16.24 2.27 -11.63
N GLU A 60 15.96 1.06 -12.06
CA GLU A 60 15.73 -0.09 -11.16
C GLU A 60 16.97 -0.42 -10.30
N ASP A 61 18.19 -0.18 -10.80
CA ASP A 61 19.44 -0.44 -10.07
C ASP A 61 19.68 0.55 -8.91
N GLN A 62 19.05 1.72 -8.95
CA GLN A 62 19.08 2.72 -7.88
C GLN A 62 17.99 2.46 -6.81
N GLN A 63 17.06 1.53 -7.06
CA GLN A 63 16.02 1.15 -6.10
C GLN A 63 16.60 0.23 -5.03
N VAL A 64 16.91 0.77 -3.86
CA VAL A 64 17.52 -0.04 -2.78
C VAL A 64 16.54 -1.01 -2.13
N CYS A 65 15.29 -0.60 -1.97
CA CYS A 65 14.23 -1.44 -1.44
C CYS A 65 12.83 -0.88 -1.75
N VAL A 66 11.85 -1.77 -1.70
CA VAL A 66 10.43 -1.42 -1.76
C VAL A 66 9.72 -1.88 -0.51
N THR A 67 9.03 -0.96 0.16
CA THR A 67 8.20 -1.26 1.32
C THR A 67 6.77 -1.59 0.88
N THR A 68 6.29 -2.80 1.16
CA THR A 68 4.91 -3.24 0.82
C THR A 68 4.24 -3.96 1.99
N ASP A 69 2.91 -4.08 1.95
CA ASP A 69 2.17 -4.99 2.82
C ASP A 69 2.52 -6.47 2.54
N ASN A 70 1.88 -7.43 3.22
CA ASN A 70 2.13 -8.86 3.01
C ASN A 70 1.16 -9.52 2.01
N ALA A 71 0.54 -8.75 1.11
CA ALA A 71 -0.27 -9.36 0.06
C ALA A 71 0.59 -10.27 -0.80
N SER A 72 0.10 -11.49 -1.07
CA SER A 72 0.85 -12.53 -1.80
C SER A 72 1.33 -12.05 -3.18
N ASN A 73 0.51 -11.26 -3.86
CA ASN A 73 0.84 -10.77 -5.19
C ASN A 73 1.88 -9.64 -5.15
N MET A 74 1.90 -8.82 -4.10
CA MET A 74 2.96 -7.82 -3.88
C MET A 74 4.31 -8.50 -3.60
N ILE A 75 4.30 -9.56 -2.78
CA ILE A 75 5.50 -10.36 -2.51
C ILE A 75 6.02 -10.98 -3.81
N LYS A 76 5.14 -11.64 -4.57
CA LYS A 76 5.49 -12.24 -5.86
C LYS A 76 6.02 -11.20 -6.85
N ALA A 77 5.43 -10.01 -6.90
CA ALA A 77 5.87 -8.95 -7.81
C ALA A 77 7.33 -8.53 -7.55
N LEU A 78 7.71 -8.37 -6.29
CA LEU A 78 9.08 -8.01 -5.93
C LEU A 78 10.06 -9.16 -6.17
N GLU A 79 9.64 -10.41 -5.97
CA GLU A 79 10.43 -11.59 -6.34
C GLU A 79 10.67 -11.66 -7.86
N VAL A 80 9.62 -11.46 -8.67
CA VAL A 80 9.71 -11.41 -10.14
C VAL A 80 10.62 -10.30 -10.62
N ASN A 81 10.60 -9.14 -9.94
CA ASN A 81 11.48 -8.03 -10.28
C ASN A 81 12.92 -8.20 -9.75
N GLY A 82 13.15 -9.14 -8.83
CA GLY A 82 14.43 -9.28 -8.14
C GLY A 82 14.73 -8.11 -7.21
N TRP A 83 13.70 -7.40 -6.74
CA TRP A 83 13.84 -6.20 -5.91
C TRP A 83 13.82 -6.54 -4.42
N THR A 84 14.66 -5.86 -3.63
CA THR A 84 14.69 -6.04 -2.18
C THR A 84 13.37 -5.58 -1.56
N ARG A 85 12.71 -6.49 -0.84
CA ARG A 85 11.45 -6.22 -0.17
C ARG A 85 11.64 -5.90 1.32
N LEU A 86 11.01 -4.81 1.78
CA LEU A 86 10.87 -4.47 3.20
C LEU A 86 9.38 -4.57 3.60
N GLN A 87 9.08 -5.27 4.69
CA GLN A 87 7.69 -5.42 5.15
C GLN A 87 7.19 -4.14 5.81
N CYS A 88 6.00 -3.66 5.46
CA CYS A 88 5.39 -2.51 6.09
C CYS A 88 5.22 -2.74 7.61
N PHE A 89 5.84 -1.87 8.42
CA PHE A 89 5.72 -1.91 9.88
C PHE A 89 4.28 -1.74 10.34
N GLY A 90 3.54 -0.79 9.75
CA GLY A 90 2.14 -0.52 10.10
C GLY A 90 1.26 -1.76 9.90
N HIS A 91 1.40 -2.42 8.75
CA HIS A 91 0.66 -3.65 8.47
C HIS A 91 1.08 -4.82 9.40
N ARG A 92 2.36 -4.94 9.75
CA ARG A 92 2.85 -5.93 10.73
C ARG A 92 2.27 -5.69 12.12
N LEU A 93 2.25 -4.44 12.57
CA LEU A 93 1.66 -4.05 13.84
C LEU A 93 0.16 -4.34 13.87
N HIS A 94 -0.55 -3.99 12.78
CA HIS A 94 -1.97 -4.29 12.64
C HIS A 94 -2.25 -5.79 12.77
N LEU A 95 -1.52 -6.63 12.03
CA LEU A 95 -1.63 -8.08 12.12
C LEU A 95 -1.30 -8.63 13.52
N ALA A 96 -0.30 -8.06 14.20
CA ALA A 96 0.05 -8.47 15.56
C ALA A 96 -1.10 -8.18 16.53
N ILE A 97 -1.69 -6.98 16.45
CA ILE A 97 -2.85 -6.58 17.25
C ILE A 97 -4.05 -7.47 16.92
N GLU A 98 -4.37 -7.64 15.63
CA GLU A 98 -5.49 -8.46 15.18
C GLU A 98 -5.38 -9.89 15.73
N ASN A 99 -4.20 -10.51 15.61
CA ASN A 99 -3.96 -11.85 16.13
C ASN A 99 -4.02 -11.92 17.66
N ALA A 100 -3.56 -10.88 18.37
CA ALA A 100 -3.62 -10.82 19.83
C ALA A 100 -5.06 -10.71 20.35
N VAL A 101 -5.96 -10.04 19.61
CA VAL A 101 -7.37 -9.87 20.03
C VAL A 101 -8.30 -10.93 19.45
N LYS A 102 -7.83 -11.72 18.48
CA LYS A 102 -8.60 -12.78 17.82
C LYS A 102 -9.03 -13.84 18.84
N GLY A 103 -10.34 -14.02 18.99
CA GLY A 103 -10.90 -15.00 19.94
C GLY A 103 -11.10 -14.47 21.36
N ASP A 104 -10.76 -13.20 21.67
CA ASP A 104 -11.16 -12.59 22.93
C ASP A 104 -12.65 -12.21 22.89
N ASN A 105 -13.47 -12.94 23.63
CA ASN A 105 -14.92 -12.72 23.72
C ASN A 105 -15.30 -11.31 24.20
N ARG A 106 -14.47 -10.65 25.01
CA ARG A 106 -14.73 -9.29 25.51
C ARG A 106 -14.60 -8.25 24.39
N ILE A 107 -13.64 -8.47 23.51
CA ILE A 107 -13.34 -7.58 22.38
C ILE A 107 -14.24 -7.89 21.18
N SER A 108 -14.60 -9.16 21.00
CA SER A 108 -15.42 -9.65 19.89
C SER A 108 -16.80 -8.97 19.81
N ARG A 109 -17.39 -8.61 20.96
CA ARG A 109 -18.66 -7.85 20.98
C ARG A 109 -18.48 -6.42 20.46
N ALA A 110 -17.39 -5.74 20.82
CA ALA A 110 -17.11 -4.38 20.40
C ALA A 110 -16.74 -4.32 18.90
N THR A 111 -15.90 -5.25 18.43
CA THR A 111 -15.51 -5.32 17.01
C THR A 111 -16.61 -5.84 16.09
N GLY A 112 -17.52 -6.68 16.61
CA GLY A 112 -18.70 -7.15 15.86
C GLY A 112 -19.69 -6.05 15.48
N LEU A 113 -19.90 -5.06 16.36
CA LEU A 113 -20.80 -3.93 16.09
C LEU A 113 -20.29 -3.05 14.93
N GLN A 114 -18.97 -2.91 14.79
CA GLN A 114 -18.35 -2.14 13.71
C GLN A 114 -18.59 -2.79 12.33
N LYS A 115 -18.59 -4.13 12.27
CA LYS A 115 -18.87 -4.89 11.03
C LYS A 115 -20.33 -4.81 10.59
N VAL A 116 -21.27 -4.53 11.50
CA VAL A 116 -22.70 -4.35 11.20
C VAL A 116 -23.02 -2.89 10.87
N GLY A 117 -22.33 -1.93 11.49
CA GLY A 117 -22.56 -0.50 11.27
C GLY A 117 -22.08 0.02 9.91
N VAL A 118 -20.96 -0.48 9.39
CA VAL A 118 -20.40 -0.02 8.10
C VAL A 118 -21.33 -0.34 6.90
N PRO A 119 -21.89 -1.56 6.75
CA PRO A 119 -22.88 -1.86 5.73
C PRO A 119 -24.17 -1.04 5.87
N LEU A 120 -24.61 -0.77 7.11
CA LEU A 120 -25.83 -0.01 7.38
C LEU A 120 -25.68 1.46 6.97
N LEU A 121 -24.53 2.07 7.26
CA LEU A 121 -24.20 3.44 6.82
C LEU A 121 -24.11 3.54 5.29
N THR A 122 -23.49 2.56 4.62
CA THR A 122 -23.43 2.56 3.15
C THR A 122 -24.77 2.30 2.48
N GLN A 123 -25.70 1.58 3.14
CA GLN A 123 -27.07 1.41 2.66
C GLN A 123 -27.88 2.70 2.86
N LEU A 124 -27.76 3.36 4.01
CA LEU A 124 -28.44 4.63 4.29
C LEU A 124 -27.97 5.76 3.35
N GLU A 125 -26.67 5.82 3.02
CA GLU A 125 -26.13 6.78 2.05
C GLU A 125 -26.64 6.53 0.61
N LYS A 126 -26.82 5.26 0.22
CA LYS A 126 -27.41 4.90 -1.09
C LYS A 126 -28.92 5.18 -1.16
N GLU A 127 -29.62 5.07 -0.04
CA GLU A 127 -31.07 5.35 0.07
C GLU A 127 -31.36 6.86 0.21
N SER A 128 -30.40 7.67 0.67
CA SER A 128 -30.57 9.12 0.84
C SER A 128 -30.36 9.96 -0.43
N GLY A 129 -29.92 9.37 -1.55
CA GLY A 129 -29.96 10.00 -2.87
C GLY A 129 -29.34 11.41 -2.95
N THR A 130 -28.10 11.56 -2.51
CA THR A 130 -27.22 12.69 -2.89
C THR A 130 -26.09 12.20 -3.77
#